data_AF-A0A810NG65-F1
#
_entry.id   AF-A0A810NG65-F1
#
_cell.length_a   1.000
_cell.length_b   1.000
_cell.length_c   1.000
_cell.angle_alpha   90.00
_cell.angle_beta   90.00
_cell.angle_gamma   90.00
#
_symmetry.space_group_name_H-M   'P 1'
#
loop_
_entity.id
_entity.type
_entity.pdbx_description
1 polymer ?
#
loop_
_entity_poly.entity_id
_entity_poly.type
_entity_poly.pdbx_seq_one_letter_code
_entity_poly.pdbx_strand_id
1 'polypeptide(L)'
;MQGMPSDRLALALERLTPGDWQIFEQFAAEYLAVEYPSLRTTAAPAGDRGRDGQLYNVAEEPEVAVQYSVTSDWKGKISGTVTRLAETMPSVRELIYATNQVIGPAADEIVRTMRRRGIYIDVRDRSWFVERELTAPQREAAARELTRRMVDPLLVERRIREHSPVLSNEEARIALLHLTLDAQDGASDKGLTKKCFESLVLSSLYDTTPDTRKTLDAITTRVTRMLPAGFETQIAQQVTGAINRLSARNGPVKQHGKTDQYFLSNTQREEVHLRAAEYLLFQDRLQDRLVAAIKTALPGLRLNDETLKQVGKDLRVALETVLLRRGEAFAGAAKTGEIQQVDASEVLAAVGKINRESGRLLTNEQVAAATIEVLERPSPRFVSTYTGLQMLTRCLHSYAKRRMCKRLLCQCSPAGTFGLIHP
;
A
#
# COMPACT_ATOMS: atom_id res chain seq x y z
N MET A 1 -5.24 23.33 1.93
CA MET A 1 -5.18 21.92 1.47
C MET A 1 -6.23 21.14 2.23
N GLN A 2 -7.37 20.85 1.61
CA GLN A 2 -8.29 19.85 2.15
C GLN A 2 -7.57 18.49 2.01
N GLY A 3 -7.20 17.89 3.13
CA GLY A 3 -6.53 16.59 3.13
C GLY A 3 -7.48 15.54 2.57
N MET A 4 -7.01 14.75 1.60
CA MET A 4 -7.75 13.59 1.15
C MET A 4 -7.93 12.62 2.33
N PRO A 5 -9.11 11.96 2.45
CA PRO A 5 -9.31 10.94 3.46
C PRO A 5 -8.23 9.86 3.39
N SER A 6 -7.77 9.38 4.55
CA SER A 6 -6.69 8.40 4.61
C SER A 6 -7.18 7.05 4.10
N ASP A 7 -6.64 6.63 2.94
CA ASP A 7 -6.73 5.25 2.43
C ASP A 7 -6.36 4.25 3.56
N ARG A 8 -5.48 4.63 4.49
CA ARG A 8 -5.08 3.81 5.63
C ARG A 8 -6.19 3.61 6.68
N LEU A 9 -6.99 4.63 6.98
CA LEU A 9 -8.15 4.46 7.87
C LEU A 9 -9.19 3.53 7.24
N ALA A 10 -9.43 3.68 5.93
CA ALA A 10 -10.32 2.79 5.19
C ALA A 10 -9.84 1.32 5.25
N LEU A 11 -8.53 1.08 5.07
CA LEU A 11 -7.93 -0.25 5.22
C LEU A 11 -8.07 -0.79 6.65
N ALA A 12 -7.80 0.02 7.67
CA ALA A 12 -7.94 -0.39 9.06
C ALA A 12 -9.38 -0.83 9.38
N LEU A 13 -10.37 -0.06 8.93
CA LEU A 13 -11.78 -0.37 9.11
C LEU A 13 -12.21 -1.63 8.34
N GLU A 14 -11.68 -1.85 7.14
CA GLU A 14 -11.94 -3.07 6.35
C GLU A 14 -11.44 -4.35 7.01
N ARG A 15 -10.33 -4.26 7.74
CA ARG A 15 -9.66 -5.42 8.33
C ARG A 15 -10.25 -5.83 9.68
N LEU A 16 -11.10 -5.01 10.29
CA LEU A 16 -11.79 -5.36 11.52
C LEU A 16 -12.70 -6.56 11.30
N THR A 17 -12.49 -7.58 12.11
CA THR A 17 -13.30 -8.80 12.13
C THR A 17 -14.31 -8.75 13.29
N PRO A 18 -15.30 -9.67 13.35
CA PRO A 18 -16.17 -9.79 14.51
C PRO A 18 -15.45 -9.98 15.86
N GLY A 19 -14.21 -10.51 15.85
CA GLY A 19 -13.38 -10.64 17.05
C GLY A 19 -12.83 -9.30 17.58
N ASP A 20 -12.76 -8.28 16.72
CA ASP A 20 -12.16 -6.97 17.03
C ASP A 20 -13.21 -5.95 17.52
N TRP A 21 -14.38 -6.41 17.93
CA TRP A 21 -15.52 -5.55 18.26
C TRP A 21 -15.21 -4.50 19.33
N GLN A 22 -14.40 -4.85 20.35
CA GLN A 22 -13.98 -3.91 21.41
C GLN A 22 -13.09 -2.78 20.87
N ILE A 23 -12.21 -3.11 19.92
CA ILE A 23 -11.32 -2.14 19.28
C ILE A 23 -12.16 -1.15 18.46
N PHE A 24 -13.14 -1.66 17.72
CA PHE A 24 -14.05 -0.83 16.94
C PHE A 24 -14.94 0.06 17.81
N GLU A 25 -15.51 -0.49 18.89
CA GLU A 25 -16.34 0.26 19.84
C GLU A 25 -15.54 1.41 20.46
N GLN A 26 -14.33 1.14 20.96
CA GLN A 26 -13.48 2.17 21.52
C GLN A 26 -13.19 3.27 20.48
N PHE A 27 -12.78 2.88 19.27
CA PHE A 27 -12.54 3.81 18.18
C PHE A 27 -13.78 4.67 17.89
N ALA A 28 -14.94 4.05 17.70
CA ALA A 28 -16.17 4.74 17.31
C ALA A 28 -16.68 5.66 18.43
N ALA A 29 -16.55 5.26 19.70
CA ALA A 29 -16.89 6.10 20.85
C ALA A 29 -16.00 7.35 20.92
N GLU A 30 -14.68 7.19 20.80
CA GLU A 30 -13.73 8.33 20.76
C GLU A 30 -13.99 9.25 19.57
N TYR A 31 -14.39 8.69 18.43
CA TYR A 31 -14.70 9.43 17.20
C TYR A 31 -15.99 10.25 17.28
N LEU A 32 -17.02 9.68 17.91
CA LEU A 32 -18.33 10.29 18.11
C LEU A 32 -18.33 11.31 19.23
N ALA A 33 -17.46 11.19 20.24
CA ALA A 33 -17.38 12.12 21.37
C ALA A 33 -17.14 13.58 20.95
N VAL A 34 -16.62 13.83 19.73
CA VAL A 34 -16.51 15.18 19.15
C VAL A 34 -17.87 15.83 18.91
N GLU A 35 -18.84 15.06 18.39
CA GLU A 35 -20.22 15.51 18.16
C GLU A 35 -21.10 15.31 19.40
N TYR A 36 -20.70 14.38 20.27
CA TYR A 36 -21.49 13.88 21.38
C TYR A 36 -20.67 13.82 22.68
N PRO A 37 -20.27 14.96 23.29
CA PRO A 37 -19.37 14.96 24.45
C PRO A 37 -19.95 14.31 25.71
N SER A 38 -21.28 14.20 25.80
CA SER A 38 -22.00 13.52 26.89
C SER A 38 -22.20 12.02 26.65
N LEU A 39 -21.59 11.46 25.61
CA LEU A 39 -21.61 10.03 25.32
C LEU A 39 -20.88 9.27 26.44
N ARG A 40 -21.60 8.39 27.13
CA ARG A 40 -21.03 7.43 28.07
C ARG A 40 -21.09 6.04 27.45
N THR A 41 -19.94 5.36 27.40
CA THR A 41 -19.88 3.94 27.05
C THR A 41 -20.50 3.13 28.19
N THR A 42 -21.37 2.17 27.87
CA THR A 42 -22.09 1.36 28.86
C THR A 42 -21.46 -0.01 29.08
N ALA A 43 -20.17 -0.16 28.76
CA ALA A 43 -19.41 -1.38 28.93
C ALA A 43 -19.23 -1.74 30.42
N ALA A 44 -20.22 -2.44 31.00
CA ALA A 44 -20.06 -3.20 32.24
C ALA A 44 -19.86 -4.70 31.90
N PRO A 45 -19.10 -5.49 32.69
CA PRO A 45 -18.82 -6.91 32.42
C PRO A 45 -20.04 -7.86 32.41
N ALA A 46 -21.25 -7.35 32.65
CA ALA A 46 -22.46 -8.13 32.80
C ALA A 46 -23.51 -7.72 31.75
N GLY A 47 -23.43 -8.36 30.58
CA GLY A 47 -24.54 -8.49 29.63
C GLY A 47 -24.89 -7.24 28.81
N ASP A 48 -24.61 -7.32 27.50
CA ASP A 48 -25.07 -6.38 26.49
C ASP A 48 -26.61 -6.49 26.33
N ARG A 49 -27.33 -5.51 26.89
CA ARG A 49 -28.80 -5.36 26.71
C ARG A 49 -29.16 -4.79 25.33
N GLY A 50 -28.25 -4.85 24.36
CA GLY A 50 -28.42 -4.41 22.97
C GLY A 50 -27.98 -2.97 22.71
N ARG A 51 -26.98 -2.48 23.44
CA ARG A 51 -26.42 -1.13 23.28
C ARG A 51 -25.03 -1.03 23.89
N ASP A 52 -24.17 -0.30 23.22
CA ASP A 52 -22.77 -0.13 23.60
C ASP A 52 -22.48 1.28 24.20
N GLY A 53 -23.29 2.31 23.89
CA GLY A 53 -23.19 3.64 24.51
C GLY A 53 -24.48 4.48 24.50
N GLN A 54 -24.56 5.50 25.38
CA GLN A 54 -25.72 6.40 25.51
C GLN A 54 -25.34 7.86 25.78
N LEU A 55 -26.12 8.78 25.23
CA LEU A 55 -26.02 10.20 25.54
C LEU A 55 -26.67 10.49 26.90
N TYR A 56 -25.89 10.97 27.87
CA TYR A 56 -26.38 11.26 29.21
C TYR A 56 -26.93 12.69 29.30
N ASN A 57 -28.22 12.82 29.64
CA ASN A 57 -28.81 14.06 30.15
C ASN A 57 -29.15 13.87 31.63
N VAL A 58 -28.80 14.83 32.50
CA VAL A 58 -28.83 14.69 33.98
C VAL A 58 -30.26 14.58 34.53
N ALA A 59 -31.29 14.84 33.73
CA ALA A 59 -32.68 14.96 34.18
C ALA A 59 -33.71 14.06 33.46
N GLU A 60 -33.34 13.35 32.38
CA GLU A 60 -34.30 12.67 31.49
C GLU A 60 -33.81 11.28 31.03
N GLU A 61 -34.74 10.38 30.72
CA GLU A 61 -34.41 9.11 30.05
C GLU A 61 -33.77 9.40 28.69
N PRO A 62 -32.68 8.69 28.31
CA PRO A 62 -31.95 9.04 27.10
C PRO A 62 -32.79 8.77 25.84
N GLU A 63 -32.99 9.80 25.03
CA GLU A 63 -33.74 9.73 23.76
C GLU A 63 -32.90 9.20 22.59
N VAL A 64 -31.58 9.15 22.75
CA VAL A 64 -30.62 8.74 21.71
C VAL A 64 -29.78 7.55 22.21
N ALA A 65 -29.78 6.48 21.43
CA ALA A 65 -28.95 5.29 21.66
C ALA A 65 -27.86 5.17 20.60
N VAL A 66 -26.69 4.64 20.98
CA VAL A 66 -25.60 4.34 20.05
C VAL A 66 -25.32 2.84 20.05
N GLN A 67 -25.29 2.24 18.86
CA GLN A 67 -24.89 0.86 18.64
C GLN A 67 -23.64 0.82 17.77
N TYR A 68 -22.61 0.12 18.24
CA TYR A 68 -21.44 -0.21 17.43
C TYR A 68 -21.60 -1.61 16.86
N SER A 69 -21.11 -1.81 15.65
CA SER A 69 -21.22 -3.10 15.00
C SER A 69 -20.15 -3.30 13.92
N VAL A 70 -19.52 -4.47 13.98
CA VAL A 70 -18.61 -4.96 12.94
C VAL A 70 -19.22 -6.06 12.06
N THR A 71 -20.51 -6.39 12.25
CA THR A 71 -21.17 -7.48 11.51
C THR A 71 -21.53 -7.08 10.08
N SER A 72 -21.41 -8.03 9.15
CA SER A 72 -21.87 -7.89 7.76
C SER A 72 -23.40 -7.90 7.63
N ASP A 73 -24.11 -8.61 8.52
CA ASP A 73 -25.58 -8.56 8.60
C ASP A 73 -26.05 -7.34 9.41
N TRP A 74 -25.83 -6.16 8.84
CA TRP A 74 -26.23 -4.89 9.46
C TRP A 74 -27.75 -4.70 9.49
N LYS A 75 -28.51 -5.26 8.53
CA LYS A 75 -29.98 -5.16 8.50
C LYS A 75 -30.60 -5.92 9.67
N GLY A 76 -30.16 -7.15 9.90
CA GLY A 76 -30.59 -7.97 11.02
C GLY A 76 -30.21 -7.32 12.36
N LYS A 77 -28.97 -6.82 12.46
CA LYS A 77 -28.50 -6.13 13.68
C LYS A 77 -29.33 -4.89 14.02
N ILE A 78 -29.55 -3.98 13.05
CA ILE A 78 -30.37 -2.78 13.26
C ILE A 78 -31.79 -3.16 13.71
N SER A 79 -32.44 -4.10 13.00
CA SER A 79 -33.81 -4.50 13.31
C SER A 79 -33.93 -5.15 14.71
N GLY A 80 -32.95 -5.98 15.07
CA GLY A 80 -32.85 -6.61 16.38
C GLY A 80 -32.58 -5.62 17.51
N THR A 81 -31.71 -4.62 17.27
CA THR A 81 -31.44 -3.55 18.24
C THR A 81 -32.68 -2.68 18.45
N VAL A 82 -33.37 -2.26 17.40
CA VAL A 82 -34.62 -1.48 17.50
C VAL A 82 -35.69 -2.22 18.31
N THR A 83 -35.85 -3.53 18.08
CA THR A 83 -36.82 -4.35 18.82
C THR A 83 -36.48 -4.42 20.31
N ARG A 84 -35.20 -4.63 20.65
CA ARG A 84 -34.72 -4.60 22.05
C ARG A 84 -34.89 -3.23 22.71
N LEU A 85 -34.62 -2.15 21.99
CA LEU A 85 -34.79 -0.78 22.52
C LEU A 85 -36.25 -0.48 22.83
N ALA A 86 -37.19 -0.93 21.98
CA ALA A 86 -38.61 -0.77 22.26
C ALA A 86 -39.06 -1.47 23.55
N GLU A 87 -38.44 -2.59 23.91
CA GLU A 87 -38.76 -3.36 25.12
C GLU A 87 -38.04 -2.81 26.37
N THR A 88 -36.78 -2.39 26.22
CA THR A 88 -35.90 -2.04 27.34
C THR A 88 -35.89 -0.55 27.66
N MET A 89 -36.06 0.31 26.66
CA MET A 89 -35.91 1.77 26.74
C MET A 89 -36.86 2.48 25.75
N PRO A 90 -38.18 2.49 26.02
CA PRO A 90 -39.20 2.98 25.08
C PRO A 90 -39.14 4.50 24.82
N SER A 91 -38.36 5.25 25.60
CA SER A 91 -38.07 6.68 25.41
C SER A 91 -37.17 6.97 24.21
N VAL A 92 -36.38 5.98 23.74
CA VAL A 92 -35.44 6.18 22.64
C VAL A 92 -36.19 6.49 21.34
N ARG A 93 -35.84 7.62 20.73
CA ARG A 93 -36.38 8.09 19.45
C ARG A 93 -35.34 8.07 18.34
N GLU A 94 -34.05 8.02 18.68
CA GLU A 94 -32.95 8.01 17.72
C GLU A 94 -31.94 6.89 18.02
N LEU A 95 -31.55 6.17 16.97
CA LEU A 95 -30.47 5.18 17.00
C LEU A 95 -29.36 5.60 16.06
N ILE A 96 -28.19 5.90 16.62
CA ILE A 96 -26.94 6.06 15.88
C ILE A 96 -26.33 4.67 15.70
N TYR A 97 -26.33 4.16 14.47
CA TYR A 97 -25.73 2.88 14.12
C TYR A 97 -24.37 3.10 13.48
N ALA A 98 -23.31 2.90 14.26
CA ALA A 98 -21.93 3.06 13.83
C ALA A 98 -21.33 1.71 13.41
N THR A 99 -20.75 1.66 12.21
CA THR A 99 -20.21 0.41 11.66
C THR A 99 -18.99 0.60 10.76
N ASN A 100 -18.12 -0.41 10.73
CA ASN A 100 -16.99 -0.48 9.81
C ASN A 100 -17.37 -0.94 8.39
N GLN A 101 -18.63 -1.35 8.17
CA GLN A 101 -19.12 -1.77 6.86
C GLN A 101 -19.42 -0.56 5.96
N VAL A 102 -19.41 -0.75 4.64
CA VAL A 102 -19.97 0.23 3.69
C VAL A 102 -21.43 -0.12 3.46
N ILE A 103 -22.34 0.80 3.80
CA ILE A 103 -23.77 0.59 3.61
C ILE A 103 -24.30 1.55 2.55
N GLY A 104 -23.97 2.84 2.66
CA GLY A 104 -24.42 3.87 1.74
C GLY A 104 -25.96 3.87 1.53
N PRO A 105 -26.43 4.06 0.28
CA PRO A 105 -27.87 4.13 -0.02
C PRO A 105 -28.68 2.86 0.31
N ALA A 106 -28.02 1.72 0.56
CA ALA A 106 -28.72 0.49 0.90
C ALA A 106 -29.52 0.59 2.22
N ALA A 107 -29.15 1.54 3.10
CA ALA A 107 -29.86 1.82 4.34
C ALA A 107 -31.24 2.48 4.15
N ASP A 108 -31.53 3.10 3.01
CA ASP A 108 -32.72 3.95 2.82
C ASP A 108 -34.03 3.23 3.14
N GLU A 109 -34.13 1.96 2.75
CA GLU A 109 -35.32 1.14 2.99
C GLU A 109 -35.56 0.89 4.48
N ILE A 110 -34.52 0.49 5.23
CA ILE A 110 -34.64 0.22 6.66
C ILE A 110 -34.85 1.52 7.45
N VAL A 111 -34.19 2.61 7.07
CA VAL A 111 -34.37 3.94 7.67
C VAL A 111 -35.82 4.42 7.49
N ARG A 112 -36.38 4.29 6.28
CA ARG A 112 -37.80 4.63 6.03
C ARG A 112 -38.76 3.76 6.83
N THR A 113 -38.47 2.47 6.93
CA THR A 113 -39.31 1.51 7.67
C THR A 113 -39.34 1.83 9.16
N MET A 114 -38.18 2.10 9.76
CA MET A 114 -38.09 2.40 11.19
C MET A 114 -38.60 3.81 11.52
N ARG A 115 -38.46 4.77 10.60
CA ARG A 115 -39.07 6.10 10.73
C ARG A 115 -40.60 6.02 10.86
N ARG A 116 -41.27 5.12 10.12
CA ARG A 116 -42.72 4.89 10.26
C ARG A 116 -43.09 4.33 11.64
N ARG A 117 -42.15 3.70 12.33
CA ARG A 117 -42.29 3.19 13.71
C ARG A 117 -41.89 4.23 14.76
N GLY A 118 -41.60 5.47 14.36
CA GLY A 118 -41.25 6.57 15.27
C GLY A 118 -39.79 6.58 15.73
N ILE A 119 -38.92 5.80 15.08
CA ILE A 119 -37.48 5.73 15.40
C ILE A 119 -36.66 6.26 14.23
N TYR A 120 -35.85 7.28 14.47
CA TYR A 120 -34.87 7.78 13.53
C TYR A 120 -33.61 6.91 13.59
N ILE A 121 -33.06 6.57 12.43
CA ILE A 121 -31.82 5.82 12.33
C ILE A 121 -30.81 6.68 11.60
N ASP A 122 -29.70 6.94 12.28
CA ASP A 122 -28.55 7.61 11.72
C ASP A 122 -27.43 6.59 11.49
N VAL A 123 -27.15 6.27 10.23
CA VAL A 123 -26.14 5.27 9.86
C VAL A 123 -24.80 5.96 9.67
N ARG A 124 -23.83 5.62 10.53
CA ARG A 124 -22.46 6.11 10.51
C ARG A 124 -21.56 4.97 10.03
N ASP A 125 -21.49 4.81 8.71
CA ASP A 125 -20.78 3.71 8.06
C ASP A 125 -19.30 4.03 7.79
N ARG A 126 -18.56 3.11 7.16
CA ARG A 126 -17.13 3.29 6.88
C ARG A 126 -16.82 4.61 6.17
N SER A 127 -17.64 4.98 5.19
CA SER A 127 -17.43 6.20 4.40
C SER A 127 -17.58 7.43 5.29
N TRP A 128 -18.56 7.42 6.20
CA TRP A 128 -18.76 8.51 7.16
C TRP A 128 -17.53 8.75 8.04
N PHE A 129 -16.89 7.69 8.55
CA PHE A 129 -15.66 7.82 9.33
C PHE A 129 -14.52 8.41 8.48
N VAL A 130 -14.27 7.81 7.32
CA VAL A 130 -13.18 8.19 6.42
C VAL A 130 -13.27 9.66 6.02
N GLU A 131 -14.45 10.13 5.60
CA GLU A 131 -14.67 11.53 5.20
C GLU A 131 -14.41 12.55 6.32
N ARG A 132 -14.51 12.14 7.58
CA ARG A 132 -14.43 13.04 8.74
C ARG A 132 -13.11 12.98 9.50
N GLU A 133 -12.14 12.20 9.04
CA GLU A 133 -10.87 11.97 9.74
C GLU A 133 -10.19 13.28 10.15
N LEU A 134 -10.11 14.21 9.21
CA LEU A 134 -9.36 15.45 9.36
C LEU A 134 -10.24 16.63 9.84
N THR A 135 -11.45 16.35 10.32
CA THR A 135 -12.38 17.40 10.78
C THR A 135 -12.14 17.83 12.22
N ALA A 136 -11.47 17.01 13.03
CA ALA A 136 -11.13 17.34 14.41
C ALA A 136 -9.84 16.61 14.87
N PRO A 137 -8.99 17.22 15.73
CA PRO A 137 -7.77 16.58 16.23
C PRO A 137 -8.02 15.24 16.94
N GLN A 138 -9.14 15.11 17.64
CA GLN A 138 -9.53 13.88 18.32
C GLN A 138 -9.87 12.75 17.33
N ARG A 139 -10.50 13.06 16.19
CA ARG A 139 -10.78 12.09 15.13
C ARG A 139 -9.50 11.61 14.47
N GLU A 140 -8.58 12.53 14.21
CA GLU A 140 -7.26 12.21 13.68
C GLU A 140 -6.49 11.30 14.64
N ALA A 141 -6.52 11.58 15.95
CA ALA A 141 -5.86 10.76 16.96
C ALA A 141 -6.48 9.35 17.06
N ALA A 142 -7.81 9.23 17.09
CA ALA A 142 -8.51 7.95 17.12
C ALA A 142 -8.25 7.13 15.84
N ALA A 143 -8.27 7.77 14.67
CA ALA A 143 -7.92 7.15 13.40
C ALA A 143 -6.45 6.67 13.38
N ARG A 144 -5.53 7.48 13.89
CA ARG A 144 -4.11 7.11 13.99
C ARG A 144 -3.90 5.91 14.89
N GLU A 145 -4.58 5.83 16.03
CA GLU A 145 -4.46 4.70 16.94
C GLU A 145 -5.05 3.42 16.32
N LEU A 146 -6.23 3.49 15.70
CA LEU A 146 -6.82 2.33 15.02
C LEU A 146 -5.91 1.83 13.88
N THR A 147 -5.40 2.73 13.05
CA THR A 147 -4.50 2.35 11.95
C THR A 147 -3.18 1.79 12.47
N ARG A 148 -2.65 2.30 13.58
CA ARG A 148 -1.46 1.74 14.22
C ARG A 148 -1.68 0.30 14.69
N ARG A 149 -2.86 -0.02 15.23
CA ARG A 149 -3.19 -1.38 15.68
C ARG A 149 -3.50 -2.34 14.54
N MET A 150 -4.21 -1.89 13.51
CA MET A 150 -4.73 -2.78 12.47
C MET A 150 -3.83 -2.86 11.24
N VAL A 151 -3.09 -1.80 10.93
CA VAL A 151 -2.31 -1.69 9.70
C VAL A 151 -0.82 -1.89 9.93
N ASP A 152 -0.25 -1.40 11.04
CA ASP A 152 1.18 -1.58 11.28
C ASP A 152 1.59 -3.05 11.46
N PRO A 153 0.81 -3.90 12.16
CA PRO A 153 1.10 -5.33 12.18
C PRO A 153 1.06 -5.96 10.80
N LEU A 154 0.19 -5.50 9.89
CA LEU A 154 0.21 -6.03 8.52
C LEU A 154 1.52 -5.73 7.81
N LEU A 155 2.20 -4.63 8.13
CA LEU A 155 3.51 -4.30 7.55
C LEU A 155 4.65 -5.12 8.18
N VAL A 156 4.51 -5.46 9.47
CA VAL A 156 5.50 -6.26 10.22
C VAL A 156 5.34 -7.76 9.97
N GLU A 157 4.10 -8.24 9.94
CA GLU A 157 3.69 -9.65 9.79
C GLU A 157 3.68 -10.05 8.31
N ARG A 158 3.05 -9.25 7.43
CA ARG A 158 3.29 -9.33 5.99
C ARG A 158 4.46 -8.43 5.68
N ARG A 159 5.68 -8.92 5.91
CA ARG A 159 6.95 -8.26 5.57
C ARG A 159 7.13 -7.93 4.07
N ILE A 160 6.16 -7.32 3.39
CA ILE A 160 6.13 -7.16 1.94
C ILE A 160 6.39 -8.50 1.20
N ARG A 161 6.37 -9.67 1.90
CA ARG A 161 6.93 -10.97 1.50
C ARG A 161 6.00 -11.77 0.61
N GLU A 162 4.72 -11.41 0.61
CA GLU A 162 3.69 -12.09 -0.16
C GLU A 162 3.24 -11.28 -1.39
N HIS A 163 3.67 -10.02 -1.51
CA HIS A 163 3.06 -9.07 -2.45
C HIS A 163 3.87 -8.84 -3.73
N SER A 164 5.01 -9.50 -3.94
CA SER A 164 5.58 -9.64 -5.28
C SER A 164 6.52 -10.85 -5.31
N PRO A 165 6.03 -12.06 -5.64
CA PRO A 165 6.89 -13.25 -5.67
C PRO A 165 8.03 -13.12 -6.70
N VAL A 166 7.90 -12.18 -7.64
CA VAL A 166 8.89 -11.86 -8.67
C VAL A 166 10.17 -11.26 -8.07
N LEU A 167 10.05 -10.43 -7.03
CA LEU A 167 11.21 -9.90 -6.31
C LEU A 167 11.46 -10.76 -5.07
N SER A 168 12.44 -11.66 -5.08
CA SER A 168 12.67 -12.57 -3.93
C SER A 168 13.19 -11.88 -2.67
N ASN A 169 13.79 -10.69 -2.78
CA ASN A 169 14.34 -9.95 -1.65
C ASN A 169 13.34 -8.92 -1.08
N GLU A 170 13.01 -9.02 0.21
CA GLU A 170 12.19 -8.09 1.00
C GLU A 170 12.65 -6.63 0.80
N GLU A 171 13.95 -6.41 0.77
CA GLU A 171 14.56 -5.09 0.57
C GLU A 171 14.28 -4.56 -0.84
N ALA A 172 14.26 -5.43 -1.87
CA ALA A 172 14.05 -5.00 -3.25
C ALA A 172 12.61 -4.53 -3.44
N ARG A 173 11.67 -5.09 -2.69
CA ARG A 173 10.27 -4.67 -2.67
C ARG A 173 10.07 -3.36 -1.91
N ILE A 174 10.76 -3.16 -0.78
CA ILE A 174 10.76 -1.86 -0.09
C ILE A 174 11.39 -0.77 -0.98
N ALA A 175 12.46 -1.10 -1.70
CA ALA A 175 13.07 -0.18 -2.66
C ALA A 175 12.13 0.13 -3.83
N LEU A 176 11.38 -0.85 -4.32
CA LEU A 176 10.34 -0.65 -5.33
C LEU A 176 9.24 0.26 -4.79
N LEU A 177 8.79 0.04 -3.56
CA LEU A 177 7.83 0.92 -2.89
C LEU A 177 8.36 2.36 -2.91
N HIS A 178 9.55 2.62 -2.37
CA HIS A 178 10.14 3.98 -2.38
C HIS A 178 10.22 4.59 -3.79
N LEU A 179 10.58 3.81 -4.81
CA LEU A 179 10.62 4.29 -6.19
C LEU A 179 9.23 4.63 -6.75
N THR A 180 8.22 3.81 -6.47
CA THR A 180 6.83 4.10 -6.85
C THR A 180 6.36 5.38 -6.17
N LEU A 181 6.69 5.58 -4.89
CA LEU A 181 6.35 6.79 -4.15
C LEU A 181 7.02 8.03 -4.76
N ASP A 182 8.32 7.95 -5.05
CA ASP A 182 9.08 9.02 -5.71
C ASP A 182 8.59 9.33 -7.14
N ALA A 183 7.93 8.36 -7.81
CA ALA A 183 7.37 8.53 -9.15
C ALA A 183 5.97 9.17 -9.12
N GLN A 184 5.19 8.97 -8.05
CA GLN A 184 3.89 9.61 -7.86
C GLN A 184 4.02 11.10 -7.55
N ASP A 185 5.08 11.48 -6.82
CA ASP A 185 5.28 12.86 -6.37
C ASP A 185 5.69 13.82 -7.51
N GLY A 186 5.92 13.32 -8.73
CA GLY A 186 6.02 14.09 -9.99
C GLY A 186 7.12 15.17 -10.09
N ALA A 187 7.76 15.53 -8.99
CA ALA A 187 8.42 16.83 -8.81
C ALA A 187 9.95 16.77 -8.72
N SER A 188 10.59 15.82 -9.40
CA SER A 188 12.04 15.70 -9.26
C SER A 188 12.78 15.54 -10.59
N ASP A 189 13.45 16.62 -10.98
CA ASP A 189 14.56 16.68 -11.97
C ASP A 189 15.80 15.84 -11.59
N LYS A 190 15.78 15.11 -10.47
CA LYS A 190 16.88 14.20 -10.10
C LYS A 190 17.01 13.08 -11.13
N GLY A 191 18.23 12.88 -11.61
CA GLY A 191 18.57 11.75 -12.48
C GLY A 191 18.23 10.40 -11.85
N LEU A 192 17.59 9.54 -12.63
CA LEU A 192 17.02 8.24 -12.24
C LEU A 192 17.90 7.39 -11.32
N THR A 193 19.20 7.27 -11.63
CA THR A 193 20.15 6.51 -10.81
C THR A 193 20.21 7.00 -9.36
N LYS A 194 20.12 8.31 -9.14
CA LYS A 194 20.19 8.91 -7.79
C LYS A 194 19.00 8.49 -6.94
N LYS A 195 17.78 8.52 -7.51
CA LYS A 195 16.55 8.10 -6.82
C LYS A 195 16.58 6.62 -6.44
N CYS A 196 17.05 5.75 -7.33
CA CYS A 196 17.14 4.33 -7.01
C CYS A 196 18.10 4.06 -5.85
N PHE A 197 19.27 4.70 -5.82
CA PHE A 197 20.18 4.54 -4.69
C PHE A 197 19.62 5.15 -3.40
N GLU A 198 18.86 6.25 -3.48
CA GLU A 198 18.12 6.78 -2.33
C GLU A 198 17.09 5.75 -1.81
N SER A 199 16.29 5.16 -2.71
CA SER A 199 15.31 4.12 -2.38
C SER A 199 15.93 2.82 -1.82
N LEU A 200 17.05 2.38 -2.37
CA LEU A 200 17.80 1.21 -1.88
C LEU A 200 18.38 1.46 -0.48
N VAL A 201 18.90 2.66 -0.23
CA VAL A 201 19.39 3.06 1.09
C VAL A 201 18.25 3.14 2.11
N LEU A 202 17.12 3.77 1.76
CA LEU A 202 15.96 3.83 2.65
C LEU A 202 15.43 2.43 2.98
N SER A 203 15.37 1.54 1.99
CA SER A 203 15.04 0.12 2.18
C SER A 203 15.97 -0.60 3.15
N SER A 204 17.28 -0.35 3.03
CA SER A 204 18.28 -0.95 3.92
C SER A 204 18.13 -0.49 5.39
N LEU A 205 17.45 0.64 5.61
CA LEU A 205 17.22 1.27 6.91
C LEU A 205 15.77 1.11 7.43
N TYR A 206 14.89 0.42 6.71
CA TYR A 206 13.46 0.31 7.01
C TYR A 206 13.12 -0.04 8.48
N ASP A 207 13.90 -0.94 9.08
CA ASP A 207 13.74 -1.47 10.43
C ASP A 207 14.55 -0.72 11.52
N THR A 208 15.17 0.41 11.16
CA THR A 208 16.07 1.12 12.06
C THR A 208 15.36 2.15 12.93
N THR A 209 15.81 2.24 14.18
CA THR A 209 15.36 3.21 15.18
C THR A 209 16.59 3.89 15.79
N PRO A 210 16.42 4.90 16.67
CA PRO A 210 17.52 5.42 17.47
C PRO A 210 18.27 4.34 18.27
N ASP A 211 17.68 3.18 18.52
CA ASP A 211 18.30 2.08 19.27
C ASP A 211 18.84 0.98 18.34
N THR A 212 18.29 0.83 17.14
CA THR A 212 18.66 -0.19 16.14
C THR A 212 19.35 0.42 14.92
N ARG A 213 20.43 1.17 15.14
CA ARG A 213 21.18 1.89 14.10
C ARG A 213 21.99 0.94 13.21
N LYS A 214 22.30 1.37 11.98
CA LYS A 214 23.19 0.63 11.07
C LYS A 214 24.40 1.47 10.66
N THR A 215 25.54 0.82 10.49
CA THR A 215 26.76 1.47 9.99
C THR A 215 26.70 1.70 8.48
N LEU A 216 27.49 2.64 7.96
CA LEU A 216 27.64 2.85 6.51
C LEU A 216 28.04 1.55 5.78
N ASP A 217 28.95 0.77 6.38
CA ASP A 217 29.38 -0.52 5.84
C ASP A 217 28.22 -1.52 5.77
N ALA A 218 27.47 -1.69 6.88
CA ALA A 218 26.30 -2.57 6.91
C ALA A 218 25.23 -2.19 5.88
N ILE A 219 25.00 -0.88 5.69
CA ILE A 219 24.09 -0.36 4.65
C ILE A 219 24.62 -0.73 3.26
N THR A 220 25.91 -0.50 3.01
CA THR A 220 26.56 -0.80 1.71
C THR A 220 26.53 -2.29 1.39
N THR A 221 26.80 -3.18 2.37
CA THR A 221 26.70 -4.63 2.21
C THR A 221 25.27 -5.06 1.88
N ARG A 222 24.27 -4.44 2.51
CA ARG A 222 22.85 -4.72 2.27
C ARG A 222 22.46 -4.32 0.85
N VAL A 223 22.80 -3.10 0.43
CA VAL A 223 22.54 -2.62 -0.94
C VAL A 223 23.29 -3.45 -2.00
N THR A 224 24.54 -3.84 -1.75
CA THR A 224 25.33 -4.66 -2.69
C THR A 224 24.66 -6.02 -2.95
N ARG A 225 24.06 -6.66 -1.93
CA ARG A 225 23.34 -7.93 -2.08
C ARG A 225 22.10 -7.84 -2.97
N MET A 226 21.59 -6.63 -3.21
CA MET A 226 20.41 -6.39 -4.04
C MET A 226 20.76 -6.11 -5.51
N LEU A 227 22.04 -5.89 -5.81
CA LEU A 227 22.54 -5.53 -7.13
C LEU A 227 23.35 -6.69 -7.73
N PRO A 228 23.48 -6.76 -9.07
CA PRO A 228 24.34 -7.74 -9.72
C PRO A 228 25.80 -7.65 -9.24
N ALA A 229 26.45 -8.79 -9.08
CA ALA A 229 27.83 -8.89 -8.59
C ALA A 229 28.85 -8.15 -9.50
N GLY A 230 29.96 -7.69 -8.91
CA GLY A 230 31.13 -7.16 -9.65
C GLY A 230 31.31 -5.63 -9.65
N PHE A 231 30.60 -4.87 -8.81
CA PHE A 231 30.63 -3.39 -8.81
C PHE A 231 30.75 -2.74 -7.42
N GLU A 232 31.32 -3.43 -6.43
CA GLU A 232 31.29 -3.03 -5.01
C GLU A 232 31.78 -1.59 -4.76
N THR A 233 32.90 -1.18 -5.37
CA THR A 233 33.47 0.16 -5.17
C THR A 233 32.55 1.28 -5.66
N GLN A 234 31.86 1.06 -6.79
CA GLN A 234 30.96 2.06 -7.35
C GLN A 234 29.67 2.12 -6.53
N ILE A 235 29.15 0.95 -6.14
CA ILE A 235 27.98 0.82 -5.24
C ILE A 235 28.23 1.62 -3.97
N ALA A 236 29.38 1.41 -3.32
CA ALA A 236 29.79 2.17 -2.13
C ALA A 236 29.75 3.69 -2.37
N GLN A 237 30.30 4.19 -3.48
CA GLN A 237 30.26 5.63 -3.81
C GLN A 237 28.85 6.18 -3.96
N GLN A 238 27.93 5.44 -4.60
CA GLN A 238 26.55 5.91 -4.76
C GLN A 238 25.74 5.79 -3.46
N VAL A 239 26.02 4.77 -2.64
CA VAL A 239 25.43 4.62 -1.31
C VAL A 239 25.84 5.79 -0.41
N THR A 240 27.14 6.10 -0.33
CA THR A 240 27.63 7.28 0.42
C THR A 240 27.02 8.57 -0.11
N GLY A 241 26.98 8.74 -1.43
CA GLY A 241 26.34 9.90 -2.04
C GLY A 241 24.85 10.01 -1.70
N ALA A 242 24.12 8.90 -1.66
CA ALA A 242 22.71 8.86 -1.28
C ALA A 242 22.52 9.19 0.21
N ILE A 243 23.31 8.59 1.10
CA ILE A 243 23.26 8.89 2.54
C ILE A 243 23.51 10.38 2.82
N ASN A 244 24.50 10.99 2.16
CA ASN A 244 24.79 12.41 2.35
C ASN A 244 23.61 13.31 1.95
N ARG A 245 22.86 12.93 0.91
CA ARG A 245 21.66 13.67 0.49
C ARG A 245 20.48 13.42 1.42
N LEU A 246 20.27 12.16 1.81
CA LEU A 246 19.18 11.75 2.70
C LEU A 246 19.38 12.22 4.15
N SER A 247 20.63 12.48 4.55
CA SER A 247 21.00 12.96 5.89
C SER A 247 21.15 14.49 5.96
N ALA A 248 20.71 15.21 4.92
CA ALA A 248 20.66 16.66 4.93
C ALA A 248 19.78 17.19 6.08
N ARG A 249 19.83 18.50 6.34
CA ARG A 249 19.01 19.14 7.39
C ARG A 249 17.52 18.84 7.13
N ASN A 250 16.85 18.27 8.14
CA ASN A 250 15.47 17.76 8.05
C ASN A 250 15.26 16.58 7.06
N GLY A 251 16.34 15.93 6.64
CA GLY A 251 16.28 14.77 5.75
C GLY A 251 15.69 13.52 6.42
N PRO A 252 15.28 12.54 5.60
CA PRO A 252 14.62 11.31 6.02
C PRO A 252 15.51 10.39 6.86
N VAL A 253 16.83 10.48 6.69
CA VAL A 253 17.83 9.70 7.43
C VAL A 253 18.48 10.60 8.47
N LYS A 254 18.69 10.08 9.68
CA LYS A 254 19.40 10.75 10.77
C LYS A 254 20.71 10.05 11.05
N GLN A 255 21.74 10.85 11.31
CA GLN A 255 23.04 10.38 11.77
C GLN A 255 23.14 10.58 13.29
N HIS A 256 23.73 9.59 13.98
CA HIS A 256 23.98 9.71 15.41
C HIS A 256 25.32 10.43 15.68
N GLY A 257 25.25 11.73 16.00
CA GLY A 257 26.44 12.52 16.31
C GLY A 257 27.45 12.52 15.15
N LYS A 258 28.74 12.34 15.47
CA LYS A 258 29.83 12.19 14.48
C LYS A 258 30.14 10.72 14.13
N THR A 259 29.29 9.78 14.54
CA THR A 259 29.52 8.35 14.27
C THR A 259 28.94 7.99 12.90
N ASP A 260 29.54 7.00 12.21
CA ASP A 260 29.04 6.46 10.92
C ASP A 260 27.80 5.57 11.10
N GLN A 261 26.90 5.95 12.01
CA GLN A 261 25.67 5.24 12.33
C GLN A 261 24.44 6.04 11.89
N TYR A 262 23.56 5.37 11.16
CA TYR A 262 22.39 5.97 10.53
C TYR A 262 21.12 5.22 10.91
N PHE A 263 20.01 5.95 10.98
CA PHE A 263 18.68 5.44 11.23
C PHE A 263 17.61 6.29 10.52
N LEU A 264 16.41 5.75 10.32
CA LEU A 264 15.29 6.51 9.78
C LEU A 264 14.71 7.47 10.81
N SER A 265 14.38 8.68 10.37
CA SER A 265 13.61 9.63 11.19
C SER A 265 12.22 9.11 11.53
N ASN A 266 11.63 9.55 12.64
CA ASN A 266 10.29 9.13 13.02
C ASN A 266 9.26 9.46 11.93
N THR A 267 9.32 10.69 11.41
CA THR A 267 8.46 11.15 10.31
C THR A 267 8.60 10.27 9.07
N GLN A 268 9.83 9.89 8.68
CA GLN A 268 10.02 9.01 7.53
C GLN A 268 9.45 7.62 7.77
N ARG A 269 9.58 7.07 8.99
CA ARG A 269 8.99 5.76 9.31
C ARG A 269 7.48 5.82 9.20
N GLU A 270 6.85 6.83 9.81
CA GLU A 270 5.40 7.05 9.74
C GLU A 270 4.93 7.21 8.28
N GLU A 271 5.65 7.98 7.47
CA GLU A 271 5.34 8.17 6.04
C GLU A 271 5.45 6.85 5.24
N VAL A 272 6.48 6.07 5.50
CA VAL A 272 6.65 4.75 4.87
C VAL A 272 5.52 3.80 5.28
N HIS A 273 5.12 3.83 6.55
CA HIS A 273 3.99 3.03 7.03
C HIS A 273 2.65 3.49 6.42
N LEU A 274 2.44 4.80 6.28
CA LEU A 274 1.27 5.37 5.63
C LEU A 274 1.18 4.92 4.17
N ARG A 275 2.23 5.16 3.40
CA ARG A 275 2.30 4.88 1.97
C ARG A 275 2.34 3.38 1.66
N ALA A 276 2.86 2.54 2.56
CA ALA A 276 2.79 1.09 2.41
C ALA A 276 1.33 0.58 2.47
N ALA A 277 0.48 1.18 3.30
CA ALA A 277 -0.94 0.85 3.35
C ALA A 277 -1.66 1.21 2.04
N GLU A 278 -1.36 2.39 1.49
CA GLU A 278 -1.86 2.83 0.18
C GLU A 278 -1.42 1.87 -0.93
N TYR A 279 -0.16 1.41 -0.88
CA TYR A 279 0.35 0.42 -1.83
C TYR A 279 -0.40 -0.92 -1.72
N LEU A 280 -0.68 -1.41 -0.51
CA LEU A 280 -1.45 -2.64 -0.32
C LEU A 280 -2.88 -2.51 -0.88
N LEU A 281 -3.56 -1.40 -0.60
CA LEU A 281 -4.88 -1.13 -1.18
C LEU A 281 -4.83 -1.01 -2.70
N PHE A 282 -3.79 -0.39 -3.24
CA PHE A 282 -3.58 -0.34 -4.68
C PHE A 282 -3.41 -1.73 -5.29
N GLN A 283 -2.67 -2.63 -4.62
CA GLN A 283 -2.51 -4.01 -5.06
C GLN A 283 -3.84 -4.78 -5.06
N ASP A 284 -4.66 -4.62 -4.01
CA ASP A 284 -5.99 -5.26 -3.95
C ASP A 284 -6.91 -4.72 -5.05
N ARG A 285 -6.97 -3.39 -5.25
CA ARG A 285 -7.73 -2.76 -6.35
C ARG A 285 -7.25 -3.22 -7.74
N LEU A 286 -5.95 -3.47 -7.90
CA LEU A 286 -5.39 -4.00 -9.15
C LEU A 286 -5.86 -5.44 -9.41
N GLN A 287 -5.91 -6.29 -8.38
CA GLN A 287 -6.44 -7.65 -8.49
C GLN A 287 -7.91 -7.62 -8.90
N ASP A 288 -8.73 -6.79 -8.28
CA ASP A 288 -10.15 -6.64 -8.62
C ASP A 288 -10.33 -6.23 -10.08
N ARG A 289 -9.50 -5.30 -10.57
CA ARG A 289 -9.52 -4.85 -11.97
C ARG A 289 -9.10 -5.96 -12.94
N LEU A 290 -8.06 -6.73 -12.61
CA LEU A 290 -7.62 -7.87 -13.42
C LEU A 290 -8.72 -8.95 -13.50
N VAL A 291 -9.41 -9.20 -12.39
CA VAL A 291 -10.56 -10.12 -12.34
C VAL A 291 -11.73 -9.59 -13.16
N ALA A 292 -12.03 -8.30 -13.09
CA ALA A 292 -13.09 -7.67 -13.88
C ALA A 292 -12.81 -7.73 -15.39
N ALA A 293 -11.55 -7.53 -15.81
CA ALA A 293 -11.11 -7.70 -17.18
C ALA A 293 -11.38 -9.13 -17.68
N ILE A 294 -11.03 -10.15 -16.89
CA ILE A 294 -11.34 -11.54 -17.21
C ILE A 294 -12.83 -11.81 -17.34
N LYS A 295 -13.65 -11.32 -16.40
CA LYS A 295 -15.11 -11.50 -16.46
C LYS A 295 -15.70 -10.87 -17.74
N THR A 296 -15.13 -9.75 -18.19
CA THR A 296 -15.54 -9.07 -19.42
C THR A 296 -15.11 -9.85 -20.65
N ALA A 297 -13.87 -10.35 -20.67
CA ALA A 297 -13.35 -11.15 -21.78
C ALA A 297 -13.99 -12.54 -21.88
N LEU A 298 -14.48 -13.10 -20.76
CA LEU A 298 -15.06 -14.45 -20.64
C LEU A 298 -16.42 -14.41 -19.90
N PRO A 299 -17.50 -13.94 -20.55
CA PRO A 299 -18.80 -13.76 -19.91
C PRO A 299 -19.47 -15.06 -19.40
N GLY A 300 -18.93 -16.23 -19.74
CA GLY A 300 -19.39 -17.54 -19.27
C GLY A 300 -18.63 -18.10 -18.05
N LEU A 301 -17.56 -17.44 -17.60
CA LEU A 301 -16.71 -17.96 -16.53
C LEU A 301 -17.38 -17.76 -15.16
N ARG A 302 -17.85 -18.86 -14.56
CA ARG A 302 -18.40 -18.88 -13.19
C ARG A 302 -17.37 -19.45 -12.23
N LEU A 303 -16.78 -18.57 -11.43
CA LEU A 303 -15.86 -18.93 -10.35
C LEU A 303 -16.46 -18.47 -9.02
N ASN A 304 -16.22 -19.24 -7.96
CA ASN A 304 -16.56 -18.82 -6.60
C ASN A 304 -15.58 -17.74 -6.11
N ASP A 305 -15.93 -17.03 -5.03
CA ASP A 305 -15.17 -15.87 -4.55
C ASP A 305 -13.73 -16.21 -4.13
N GLU A 306 -13.50 -17.41 -3.58
CA GLU A 306 -12.17 -17.88 -3.20
C GLU A 306 -11.28 -18.11 -4.42
N THR A 307 -11.83 -18.73 -5.47
CA THR A 307 -11.15 -18.96 -6.74
C THR A 307 -10.88 -17.65 -7.47
N LEU A 308 -11.82 -16.70 -7.42
CA LEU A 308 -11.62 -15.36 -8.00
C LEU A 308 -10.48 -14.61 -7.34
N LYS A 309 -10.35 -14.69 -6.02
CA LYS A 309 -9.22 -14.09 -5.29
C LYS A 309 -7.89 -14.72 -5.70
N GLN A 310 -7.86 -16.04 -5.86
CA GLN A 310 -6.65 -16.73 -6.30
C GLN A 310 -6.27 -16.36 -7.74
N VAL A 311 -7.24 -16.34 -8.66
CA VAL A 311 -7.05 -15.87 -10.03
C VAL A 311 -6.51 -14.44 -10.06
N GLY A 312 -7.08 -13.52 -9.29
CA GLY A 312 -6.59 -12.14 -9.20
C GLY A 312 -5.11 -12.05 -8.78
N LYS A 313 -4.70 -12.88 -7.81
CA LYS A 313 -3.29 -12.98 -7.40
C LYS A 313 -2.41 -13.50 -8.53
N ASP A 314 -2.80 -14.58 -9.20
CA ASP A 314 -2.00 -15.19 -10.27
C ASP A 314 -1.82 -14.23 -11.47
N LEU A 315 -2.88 -13.51 -11.86
CA LEU A 315 -2.82 -12.50 -12.92
C LEU A 315 -1.87 -11.36 -12.57
N ARG A 316 -1.89 -10.92 -11.31
CA ARG A 316 -1.00 -9.87 -10.83
C ARG A 316 0.46 -10.31 -10.88
N VAL A 317 0.75 -11.55 -10.48
CA VAL A 317 2.10 -12.14 -10.58
C VAL A 317 2.55 -12.23 -12.03
N ALA A 318 1.66 -12.65 -12.93
CA ALA A 318 1.93 -12.70 -14.36
C ALA A 318 2.26 -11.31 -14.92
N LEU A 319 1.44 -10.31 -14.59
CA LEU A 319 1.65 -8.93 -14.97
C LEU A 319 3.00 -8.40 -14.45
N GLU A 320 3.29 -8.55 -13.15
CA GLU A 320 4.57 -8.13 -12.56
C GLU A 320 5.78 -8.79 -13.25
N THR A 321 5.66 -10.07 -13.60
CA THR A 321 6.73 -10.81 -14.30
C THR A 321 6.96 -10.28 -15.71
N VAL A 322 5.88 -10.03 -16.46
CA VAL A 322 5.95 -9.43 -17.79
C VAL A 322 6.59 -8.04 -17.71
N LEU A 323 6.20 -7.25 -16.70
CA LEU A 323 6.75 -5.91 -16.47
C LEU A 323 8.23 -5.95 -16.11
N LEU A 324 8.65 -6.87 -15.25
CA LEU A 324 10.05 -7.04 -14.90
C LEU A 324 10.87 -7.38 -16.15
N ARG A 325 10.46 -8.39 -16.92
CA ARG A 325 11.14 -8.80 -18.16
C ARG A 325 11.20 -7.68 -19.19
N ARG A 326 10.11 -6.93 -19.37
CA ARG A 326 10.09 -5.73 -20.22
C ARG A 326 11.09 -4.69 -19.74
N GLY A 327 11.20 -4.49 -18.43
CA GLY A 327 12.22 -3.61 -17.84
C GLY A 327 13.65 -4.09 -18.13
N GLU A 328 13.90 -5.40 -18.06
CA GLU A 328 15.21 -6.01 -18.31
C GLU A 328 15.59 -5.91 -19.79
N ALA A 329 14.67 -6.29 -20.68
CA ALA A 329 14.82 -6.18 -22.13
C ALA A 329 15.02 -4.72 -22.55
N PHE A 330 14.23 -3.78 -22.01
CA PHE A 330 14.42 -2.35 -22.25
C PHE A 330 15.81 -1.88 -21.79
N ALA A 331 16.26 -2.33 -20.62
CA ALA A 331 17.57 -1.94 -20.12
C ALA A 331 18.74 -2.58 -20.92
N GLY A 332 18.53 -3.80 -21.44
CA GLY A 332 19.39 -4.45 -22.41
C GLY A 332 19.44 -3.69 -23.74
N ALA A 333 18.29 -3.31 -24.28
CA ALA A 333 18.16 -2.50 -25.49
C ALA A 333 18.84 -1.12 -25.33
N ALA A 334 18.68 -0.48 -24.17
CA ALA A 334 19.39 0.76 -23.84
C ALA A 334 20.91 0.59 -23.71
N LYS A 335 21.41 -0.65 -23.57
CA LYS A 335 22.83 -1.02 -23.55
C LYS A 335 23.36 -1.33 -24.96
N THR A 336 22.57 -1.98 -25.81
CA THR A 336 22.99 -2.43 -27.16
C THR A 336 22.60 -1.48 -28.28
N GLY A 337 21.64 -0.59 -28.06
CA GLY A 337 21.06 0.27 -29.10
C GLY A 337 19.99 -0.43 -29.96
N GLU A 338 19.78 -1.73 -29.74
CA GLU A 338 18.79 -2.54 -30.47
C GLU A 338 17.51 -2.62 -29.66
N ILE A 339 16.40 -2.13 -30.23
CA ILE A 339 15.09 -2.20 -29.60
C ILE A 339 14.59 -3.64 -29.67
N GLN A 340 14.69 -4.38 -28.56
CA GLN A 340 13.90 -5.60 -28.37
C GLN A 340 12.46 -5.22 -28.03
N GLN A 341 11.55 -5.42 -28.98
CA GLN A 341 10.12 -5.36 -28.69
C GLN A 341 9.67 -6.67 -28.05
N VAL A 342 9.04 -6.56 -26.88
CA VAL A 342 8.40 -7.68 -26.19
C VAL A 342 7.06 -7.96 -26.86
N ASP A 343 7.04 -8.99 -27.69
CA ASP A 343 5.89 -9.48 -28.44
C ASP A 343 4.90 -10.28 -27.55
N ALA A 344 3.66 -10.48 -28.01
CA ALA A 344 2.62 -11.24 -27.31
C ALA A 344 3.07 -12.68 -26.98
N SER A 345 3.97 -13.23 -27.79
CA SER A 345 4.63 -14.53 -27.58
C SER A 345 5.47 -14.60 -26.29
N GLU A 346 6.14 -13.51 -25.89
CA GLU A 346 6.91 -13.45 -24.64
C GLU A 346 6.02 -13.27 -23.41
N VAL A 347 4.90 -12.55 -23.56
CA VAL A 347 3.85 -12.47 -22.52
C VAL A 347 3.28 -13.86 -22.26
N LEU A 348 2.91 -14.59 -23.32
CA LEU A 348 2.46 -15.97 -23.25
C LEU A 348 3.50 -16.91 -22.60
N ALA A 349 4.79 -16.72 -22.90
CA ALA A 349 5.87 -17.52 -22.30
C ALA A 349 6.09 -17.22 -20.80
N ALA A 350 5.97 -15.96 -20.38
CA ALA A 350 6.03 -15.56 -18.97
C ALA A 350 4.83 -16.11 -18.19
N VAL A 351 3.64 -15.96 -18.76
CA VAL A 351 2.37 -16.49 -18.24
C VAL A 351 2.38 -18.01 -18.14
N GLY A 352 2.85 -18.71 -19.18
CA GLY A 352 2.87 -20.18 -19.22
C GLY A 352 3.86 -20.84 -18.26
N LYS A 353 4.78 -20.09 -17.65
CA LYS A 353 5.64 -20.58 -16.56
C LYS A 353 4.91 -20.52 -15.21
N ILE A 354 4.17 -19.45 -14.95
CA ILE A 354 3.41 -19.22 -13.71
C ILE A 354 2.18 -20.14 -13.65
N ASN A 355 1.49 -20.30 -14.79
CA ASN A 355 0.30 -21.14 -14.87
C ASN A 355 0.58 -22.65 -14.67
N ARG A 356 1.86 -23.06 -14.70
CA ARG A 356 2.29 -24.42 -14.34
C ARG A 356 2.46 -24.62 -12.83
N GLU A 357 2.65 -23.55 -12.07
CA GLU A 357 2.91 -23.59 -10.61
C GLU A 357 1.63 -23.38 -9.79
N SER A 358 0.64 -22.62 -10.28
CA SER A 358 -0.57 -22.23 -9.50
C SER A 358 -1.77 -23.19 -9.58
N GLY A 359 -1.71 -24.29 -10.31
CA GLY A 359 -2.86 -25.19 -10.50
C GLY A 359 -3.87 -24.64 -11.51
N ARG A 360 -4.21 -25.46 -12.50
CA ARG A 360 -4.98 -25.07 -13.70
C ARG A 360 -6.36 -24.49 -13.38
N LEU A 361 -6.57 -23.19 -13.64
CA LEU A 361 -7.90 -22.55 -13.65
C LEU A 361 -8.18 -21.73 -14.91
N LEU A 362 -7.15 -21.18 -15.57
CA LEU A 362 -7.25 -20.38 -16.80
C LEU A 362 -6.27 -20.90 -17.86
N THR A 363 -6.61 -20.74 -19.14
CA THR A 363 -5.65 -21.02 -20.23
C THR A 363 -4.61 -19.90 -20.34
N ASN A 364 -3.45 -20.21 -20.92
CA ASN A 364 -2.40 -19.21 -21.14
C ASN A 364 -2.90 -18.06 -22.03
N GLU A 365 -3.77 -18.34 -23.02
CA GLU A 365 -4.35 -17.27 -23.85
C GLU A 365 -5.25 -16.34 -23.04
N GLN A 366 -6.05 -16.88 -22.12
CA GLN A 366 -6.95 -16.08 -21.28
C GLN A 366 -6.18 -15.15 -20.34
N VAL A 367 -5.12 -15.66 -19.71
CA VAL A 367 -4.25 -14.83 -18.85
C VAL A 367 -3.51 -13.77 -19.66
N ALA A 368 -3.01 -14.11 -20.85
CA ALA A 368 -2.35 -13.14 -21.73
C ALA A 368 -3.30 -12.04 -22.20
N ALA A 369 -4.52 -12.38 -22.62
CA ALA A 369 -5.54 -11.41 -23.04
C ALA A 369 -5.88 -10.41 -21.92
N ALA A 370 -6.11 -10.90 -20.70
CA ALA A 370 -6.40 -10.04 -19.55
C ALA A 370 -5.21 -9.14 -19.16
N THR A 371 -3.99 -9.68 -19.26
CA THR A 371 -2.76 -8.91 -19.02
C THR A 371 -2.60 -7.80 -20.05
N ILE A 372 -2.86 -8.08 -21.33
CA ILE A 372 -2.81 -7.11 -22.42
C ILE A 372 -3.88 -6.02 -22.23
N GLU A 373 -5.12 -6.39 -21.92
CA GLU A 373 -6.21 -5.42 -21.70
C GLU A 373 -5.86 -4.40 -20.60
N VAL A 374 -5.30 -4.86 -19.48
CA VAL A 374 -4.90 -3.97 -18.37
C VAL A 374 -3.71 -3.09 -18.75
N LEU A 375 -2.79 -3.60 -19.59
CA LEU A 375 -1.65 -2.82 -20.09
C LEU A 375 -2.04 -1.78 -21.14
N GLU A 376 -3.03 -2.07 -21.99
CA GLU A 376 -3.52 -1.18 -23.04
C GLU A 376 -4.46 -0.09 -22.51
N ARG A 377 -5.10 -0.33 -21.37
CA ARG A 377 -5.95 0.64 -20.67
C ARG A 377 -5.42 0.93 -19.26
N PRO A 378 -4.23 1.55 -19.12
CA PRO A 378 -3.67 1.82 -17.81
C PRO A 378 -4.48 2.94 -17.11
N SER A 379 -4.78 2.77 -15.82
CA SER A 379 -5.28 3.89 -15.02
C SER A 379 -4.14 4.87 -14.71
N PRO A 380 -4.42 6.17 -14.43
CA PRO A 380 -3.36 7.14 -14.09
C PRO A 380 -2.47 6.70 -12.91
N ARG A 381 -3.05 6.05 -11.88
CA ARG A 381 -2.28 5.49 -10.75
C ARG A 381 -1.44 4.26 -11.15
N PHE A 382 -1.91 3.46 -12.12
CA PHE A 382 -1.20 2.30 -12.64
C PHE A 382 0.07 2.68 -13.42
N VAL A 383 0.05 3.79 -14.15
CA VAL A 383 1.22 4.34 -14.85
C VAL A 383 2.37 4.67 -13.89
N SER A 384 2.07 5.11 -12.67
CA SER A 384 3.10 5.48 -11.69
C SER A 384 3.81 4.27 -11.06
N THR A 385 3.08 3.21 -10.70
CA THR A 385 3.67 1.94 -10.25
C THR A 385 4.48 1.27 -11.36
N TYR A 386 3.98 1.33 -12.60
CA TYR A 386 4.69 0.88 -13.79
C TYR A 386 6.02 1.65 -13.98
N THR A 387 5.97 2.96 -13.75
CA THR A 387 7.17 3.80 -13.76
C THR A 387 8.17 3.34 -12.69
N GLY A 388 7.74 3.08 -11.45
CA GLY A 388 8.61 2.55 -10.38
C GLY A 388 9.26 1.20 -10.71
N LEU A 389 8.50 0.25 -11.27
CA LEU A 389 9.01 -1.05 -11.73
C LEU A 389 10.05 -0.88 -12.84
N GLN A 390 9.74 -0.07 -13.86
CA GLN A 390 10.70 0.25 -14.93
C GLN A 390 11.94 0.98 -14.39
N MET A 391 11.77 1.86 -13.41
CA MET A 391 12.85 2.62 -12.77
C MET A 391 13.82 1.69 -12.01
N LEU A 392 13.29 0.73 -11.24
CA LEU A 392 14.11 -0.24 -10.49
C LEU A 392 14.92 -1.13 -11.44
N THR A 393 14.29 -1.65 -12.50
CA THR A 393 14.97 -2.50 -13.48
C THR A 393 16.02 -1.73 -14.29
N ARG A 394 15.72 -0.46 -14.65
CA ARG A 394 16.70 0.46 -15.26
C ARG A 394 17.88 0.71 -14.34
N CYS A 395 17.70 0.80 -13.02
CA CYS A 395 18.82 1.03 -12.11
C CYS A 395 19.67 -0.22 -11.88
N LEU A 396 19.05 -1.39 -11.78
CA LEU A 396 19.74 -2.69 -11.73
C LEU A 396 20.67 -2.88 -12.95
N HIS A 397 20.28 -2.35 -14.12
CA HIS A 397 21.01 -2.53 -15.38
C HIS A 397 21.86 -1.32 -15.86
N SER A 398 21.41 -0.08 -15.66
CA SER A 398 22.15 1.16 -16.01
C SER A 398 23.49 1.24 -15.30
N TYR A 399 23.61 0.58 -14.14
CA TYR A 399 24.84 0.50 -13.39
C TYR A 399 25.95 -0.31 -14.07
N ALA A 400 25.58 -1.30 -14.90
CA ALA A 400 26.52 -2.05 -15.73
C ALA A 400 27.14 -1.19 -16.86
N LYS A 401 26.61 0.02 -17.13
CA LYS A 401 26.96 0.84 -18.30
C LYS A 401 28.10 1.84 -18.06
N ARG A 402 28.27 2.43 -16.87
CA ARG A 402 29.16 3.63 -16.73
C ARG A 402 30.66 3.40 -16.94
N ARG A 403 31.12 2.17 -17.18
CA ARG A 403 32.54 1.92 -17.47
C ARG A 403 32.89 1.20 -18.77
N MET A 404 31.95 0.71 -19.59
CA MET A 404 32.35 0.32 -20.95
C MET A 404 32.74 1.55 -21.78
N CYS A 405 32.05 2.69 -21.63
CA CYS A 405 32.50 3.93 -22.25
C CYS A 405 33.80 4.49 -21.65
N LYS A 406 34.11 4.26 -20.36
CA LYS A 406 35.38 4.72 -19.75
C LYS A 406 36.56 3.77 -19.97
N ARG A 407 36.34 2.49 -20.30
CA ARG A 407 37.43 1.59 -20.75
C ARG A 407 37.77 1.78 -22.22
N LEU A 408 36.81 2.14 -23.08
CA LEU A 408 37.06 2.50 -24.47
C LEU A 408 37.71 3.89 -24.64
N LEU A 409 37.49 4.82 -23.69
CA LEU A 409 38.14 6.15 -23.71
C LEU A 409 39.48 6.22 -22.96
N CYS A 410 39.92 5.15 -22.30
CA CYS A 410 41.27 5.07 -21.67
C CYS A 410 42.25 4.16 -22.44
N GLN A 411 41.89 3.68 -23.63
CA GLN A 411 42.80 2.94 -24.53
C GLN A 411 43.25 3.74 -25.77
N CYS A 412 42.89 5.02 -25.89
CA CYS A 412 43.35 5.88 -26.99
C CYS A 412 43.93 7.20 -26.46
N SER A 413 45.24 7.21 -26.17
CA SER A 413 46.11 8.39 -26.33
C SER A 413 47.60 8.05 -26.13
N PRO A 414 48.53 8.86 -26.69
CA PRO A 414 49.51 8.38 -27.66
C PRO A 414 50.95 8.38 -27.15
N ALA A 415 51.77 7.44 -27.63
CA ALA A 415 53.24 7.48 -27.65
C ALA A 415 53.70 6.34 -28.58
N GLY A 416 54.57 6.50 -29.57
CA GLY A 416 55.33 7.63 -30.07
C GLY A 416 56.29 7.13 -31.17
N THR A 417 57.01 8.08 -31.78
CA THR A 417 58.29 7.92 -32.51
C THR A 417 58.32 7.15 -33.84
N PHE A 418 58.26 7.90 -34.93
CA PHE A 418 59.14 7.79 -36.12
C PHE A 418 59.21 9.23 -36.69
N GLY A 419 60.35 9.90 -36.86
CA GLY A 419 61.64 9.44 -37.39
C GLY A 419 61.85 10.16 -38.74
N LEU A 420 62.34 11.40 -38.68
CA LEU A 420 62.72 12.25 -39.83
C LEU A 420 63.74 11.54 -40.73
N ILE A 421 63.46 11.41 -42.03
CA ILE A 421 64.50 11.40 -43.09
C ILE A 421 63.91 12.09 -44.34
N HIS A 422 64.47 13.26 -44.68
CA HIS A 422 64.52 13.87 -46.02
C HIS A 422 65.79 13.33 -46.71
N PRO A 423 65.88 13.27 -48.06
CA PRO A 423 65.77 14.43 -48.95
C PRO A 423 64.55 14.42 -49.87
#